data_AF-A0A344LVI1-F1
#
_entry.id   AF-A0A344LVI1-F1
#
_cell.length_a   1.000
_cell.length_b   1.000
_cell.length_c   1.000
_cell.angle_alpha   90.00
_cell.angle_beta   90.00
_cell.angle_gamma   90.00
#
_symmetry.space_group_name_H-M   'P 1'
#
loop_
_entity.id
_entity.type
_entity.pdbx_description
1 polymer ?
#
loop_
_entity_poly.entity_id
_entity_poly.type
_entity_poly.pdbx_seq_one_letter_code
_entity_poly.pdbx_strand_id
1 'polypeptide(L)'
;MKISDDLEKLLPFGYLFLILMGILKDSIYYYQFGINILRYSTIMDVLISPIAEFTSNPIILSAIIILFILHFYLPSFLAKNKNVPSVKKAFELKSTDELSPEETKNYYNGIAIKSLVIFLLSFFVGYGFAGGFFTKKRLHDNKLEYKYKLDFNEDESKEIYLLGNNSLYYFYFIKGDKKVKITPLASIKNLELTENKMIP
;
A
#
# COMPACT_ATOMS: atom_id res chain seq x y z
N MET A 1 4.67 5.14 -30.12
CA MET A 1 3.75 4.00 -29.88
C MET A 1 2.43 4.62 -29.41
N LYS A 2 1.38 4.65 -30.24
CA LYS A 2 0.07 5.15 -29.79
C LYS A 2 -0.43 4.19 -28.71
N ILE A 3 -0.62 4.70 -27.51
CA ILE A 3 -1.44 4.05 -26.48
C ILE A 3 -2.80 3.81 -27.15
N SER A 4 -3.32 2.57 -27.12
CA SER A 4 -4.62 2.32 -27.76
C SER A 4 -5.69 3.17 -27.06
N ASP A 5 -6.65 3.70 -27.82
CA ASP A 5 -7.73 4.55 -27.30
C ASP A 5 -8.49 3.89 -26.13
N ASP A 6 -8.46 2.56 -26.04
CA ASP A 6 -9.05 1.79 -24.94
C ASP A 6 -8.24 1.84 -23.64
N LEU A 7 -6.90 1.92 -23.72
CA LEU A 7 -6.05 2.05 -22.53
C LEU A 7 -6.20 3.43 -21.90
N GLU A 8 -6.35 4.49 -22.70
CA GLU A 8 -6.64 5.84 -22.21
C GLU A 8 -7.96 5.89 -21.43
N LYS A 9 -8.99 5.16 -21.89
CA LYS A 9 -10.28 5.07 -21.20
C LYS A 9 -10.21 4.28 -19.89
N LEU A 10 -9.28 3.33 -19.77
CA LEU A 10 -9.12 2.47 -18.58
C LEU A 10 -8.25 3.09 -17.48
N LEU A 11 -7.34 4.01 -17.84
CA LEU A 11 -6.44 4.68 -16.89
C LEU A 11 -7.17 5.32 -15.69
N PRO A 12 -8.26 6.10 -15.88
CA PRO A 12 -9.00 6.70 -14.76
C PRO A 12 -9.57 5.67 -13.79
N PHE A 13 -10.07 4.54 -14.30
CA PHE A 13 -10.61 3.47 -13.46
C PHE A 13 -9.52 2.75 -12.68
N GLY A 14 -8.34 2.55 -13.28
CA GLY A 14 -7.18 2.00 -12.59
C GLY A 14 -6.74 2.91 -11.44
N TYR A 15 -6.68 4.23 -11.66
CA TYR A 15 -6.34 5.18 -10.61
C TYR A 15 -7.41 5.24 -9.50
N LEU A 16 -8.69 5.27 -9.86
CA LEU A 16 -9.79 5.21 -8.88
C LEU A 16 -9.72 3.95 -8.02
N PHE A 17 -9.44 2.80 -8.63
CA PHE A 17 -9.21 1.55 -7.91
C PHE A 17 -8.07 1.69 -6.89
N LEU A 18 -6.93 2.24 -7.29
CA LEU A 18 -5.79 2.45 -6.39
C LEU A 18 -6.14 3.39 -5.23
N ILE A 19 -6.88 4.48 -5.45
CA ILE A 19 -7.35 5.37 -4.38
C ILE A 19 -8.19 4.59 -3.36
N LEU A 20 -9.17 3.80 -3.82
CA LEU A 20 -10.01 3.00 -2.94
C LEU A 20 -9.17 2.01 -2.13
N MET A 21 -8.15 1.41 -2.74
CA MET A 21 -7.24 0.49 -2.05
C MET A 21 -6.37 1.20 -1.00
N GLY A 22 -5.86 2.40 -1.30
CA GLY A 22 -5.13 3.22 -0.32
C GLY A 22 -5.98 3.61 0.87
N ILE A 23 -7.20 4.09 0.63
CA ILE A 23 -8.19 4.39 1.67
C ILE A 23 -8.45 3.17 2.55
N LEU A 24 -8.69 2.01 1.93
CA LEU A 24 -8.97 0.77 2.63
C LEU A 24 -7.80 0.36 3.54
N LYS A 25 -6.57 0.39 3.00
CA LYS A 25 -5.35 0.08 3.75
C LYS A 25 -5.16 1.01 4.93
N ASP A 26 -5.25 2.33 4.72
CA ASP A 26 -5.05 3.32 5.78
C ASP A 26 -6.13 3.20 6.84
N SER A 27 -7.38 3.00 6.43
CA SER A 27 -8.49 2.80 7.37
C SER A 27 -8.26 1.56 8.23
N ILE A 28 -7.86 0.44 7.64
CA ILE A 28 -7.54 -0.79 8.39
C ILE A 28 -6.35 -0.58 9.35
N TYR A 29 -5.27 0.06 8.88
CA TYR A 29 -4.07 0.30 9.68
C TYR A 29 -4.37 1.20 10.89
N TYR A 30 -4.93 2.38 10.65
CA TYR A 30 -5.15 3.40 11.68
C TYR A 30 -6.30 3.05 12.64
N TYR A 31 -7.32 2.32 12.17
CA TYR A 31 -8.43 1.86 13.03
C TYR A 31 -7.95 0.94 14.15
N GLN A 32 -6.88 0.16 13.94
CA GLN A 32 -6.29 -0.69 14.98
C GLN A 32 -5.72 0.10 16.17
N PHE A 33 -5.49 1.40 16.00
CA PHE A 33 -5.08 2.36 17.03
C PHE A 33 -6.21 3.27 17.51
N GLY A 34 -7.45 3.01 17.08
CA GLY A 34 -8.61 3.84 17.41
C GLY A 34 -8.68 5.16 16.63
N ILE A 35 -7.92 5.29 15.54
CA ILE A 35 -7.90 6.50 14.72
C ILE A 35 -8.79 6.29 13.50
N ASN A 36 -9.81 7.12 13.35
CA ASN A 36 -10.55 7.23 12.09
C ASN A 36 -9.79 8.19 11.16
N ILE A 37 -8.86 7.66 10.36
CA ILE A 37 -7.96 8.46 9.51
C ILE A 37 -8.72 9.38 8.54
N LEU A 38 -9.91 9.00 8.08
CA LEU A 38 -10.72 9.81 7.17
C LEU A 38 -11.19 11.13 7.79
N ARG A 39 -11.26 11.22 9.12
CA ARG A 39 -11.56 12.48 9.81
C ARG A 39 -10.38 13.44 9.86
N TYR A 40 -9.17 12.94 9.64
CA TYR A 40 -7.93 13.70 9.74
C TYR A 40 -7.27 13.94 8.38
N SER A 41 -7.72 13.26 7.32
CA SER A 41 -7.14 13.33 5.99
C SER A 41 -7.86 14.33 5.09
N THR A 42 -7.08 15.06 4.30
CA THR A 42 -7.58 15.85 3.17
C THR A 42 -7.80 14.97 1.94
N ILE A 43 -8.46 15.52 0.92
CA ILE A 43 -8.58 14.85 -0.39
C ILE A 43 -7.19 14.55 -0.96
N MET A 44 -6.24 15.49 -0.84
CA MET A 44 -4.89 15.30 -1.36
C MET A 44 -4.17 14.13 -0.67
N ASP A 45 -4.29 14.01 0.66
CA ASP A 45 -3.70 12.90 1.41
C ASP A 45 -4.23 11.55 0.91
N VAL A 46 -5.54 11.48 0.65
CA VAL A 46 -6.20 10.29 0.13
C VAL A 46 -5.73 9.96 -1.30
N LEU A 47 -5.59 10.96 -2.16
CA LEU A 47 -5.18 10.78 -3.55
C LEU A 47 -3.72 10.34 -3.70
N ILE A 48 -2.85 10.82 -2.81
CA ILE A 48 -1.41 10.53 -2.84
C ILE A 48 -1.07 9.22 -2.10
N SER A 49 -1.84 8.84 -1.08
CA SER A 49 -1.55 7.68 -0.22
C SER A 49 -1.14 6.39 -0.95
N PRO A 50 -1.84 5.93 -2.01
CA PRO A 50 -1.43 4.71 -2.72
C PRO A 50 -0.05 4.83 -3.38
N ILE A 51 0.27 6.01 -3.92
CA ILE A 51 1.55 6.28 -4.58
C ILE A 51 2.64 6.35 -3.52
N ALA A 52 2.41 7.10 -2.44
CA ALA A 52 3.34 7.20 -1.32
C ALA A 52 3.67 5.83 -0.73
N GLU A 53 2.69 4.93 -0.65
CA GLU A 53 2.90 3.56 -0.19
C GLU A 53 3.83 2.77 -1.14
N PHE A 54 3.57 2.81 -2.45
CA PHE A 54 4.43 2.12 -3.42
C PHE A 54 5.85 2.68 -3.46
N THR A 55 6.03 3.97 -3.15
CA THR A 55 7.34 4.63 -3.12
C THR A 55 7.98 4.67 -1.73
N SER A 56 7.34 4.11 -0.70
CA SER A 56 7.78 4.23 0.70
C SER A 56 9.13 3.56 0.96
N ASN A 57 9.45 2.50 0.22
CA ASN A 57 10.71 1.79 0.30
C ASN A 57 11.10 1.25 -1.08
N PRO A 58 12.38 1.34 -1.49
CA PRO A 58 12.88 0.74 -2.74
C PRO A 58 12.49 -0.74 -2.94
N ILE A 59 12.40 -1.51 -1.85
CA ILE A 59 11.99 -2.92 -1.88
C ILE A 59 10.52 -3.05 -2.30
N ILE A 60 9.62 -2.26 -1.71
CA ILE A 60 8.19 -2.26 -2.06
C ILE A 60 8.02 -1.80 -3.51
N LEU A 61 8.69 -0.71 -3.89
CA LEU A 61 8.67 -0.21 -5.26
C LEU A 61 9.12 -1.28 -6.26
N SER A 62 10.24 -1.93 -5.99
CA SER A 62 10.77 -3.00 -6.83
C SER A 62 9.80 -4.18 -6.92
N ALA A 63 9.18 -4.58 -5.81
CA ALA A 63 8.20 -5.66 -5.78
C ALA A 63 6.96 -5.34 -6.64
N ILE A 64 6.47 -4.09 -6.60
CA ILE A 64 5.34 -3.64 -7.42
C ILE A 64 5.71 -3.61 -8.90
N ILE A 65 6.90 -3.10 -9.27
CA ILE A 65 7.37 -3.12 -10.65
C ILE A 65 7.45 -4.55 -11.18
N ILE A 66 8.05 -5.46 -10.41
CA ILE A 66 8.13 -6.89 -10.76
C ILE A 66 6.74 -7.49 -10.92
N LEU A 67 5.79 -7.16 -10.03
CA LEU A 67 4.41 -7.63 -10.12
C LEU A 67 3.76 -7.25 -11.45
N PHE A 68 3.89 -5.98 -11.87
CA PHE A 68 3.34 -5.51 -13.15
C PHE A 68 4.02 -6.20 -14.35
N ILE A 69 5.35 -6.38 -14.30
CA ILE A 69 6.09 -7.11 -15.34
C ILE A 69 5.61 -8.56 -15.43
N LEU A 70 5.46 -9.25 -14.30
CA LEU A 70 4.96 -10.63 -14.27
C LEU A 70 3.54 -10.72 -14.86
N HIS A 71 2.65 -9.80 -14.50
CA HIS A 71 1.27 -9.78 -15.03
C HIS A 71 1.21 -9.39 -16.51
N PHE A 72 2.17 -8.60 -17.01
CA PHE A 72 2.29 -8.31 -18.44
C PHE A 72 2.62 -9.56 -19.26
N TYR A 73 3.51 -10.43 -18.75
CA TYR A 73 3.86 -11.69 -19.42
C TYR A 73 2.92 -12.86 -19.10
N LEU A 74 2.09 -12.74 -18.07
CA LEU A 74 1.19 -13.79 -17.59
C LEU A 74 0.25 -14.34 -18.67
N PRO A 75 -0.44 -13.54 -19.52
CA PRO A 75 -1.31 -14.07 -20.56
C PRO A 75 -0.59 -15.04 -21.51
N SER A 76 0.61 -14.67 -21.95
CA SER A 76 1.45 -15.50 -22.81
C SER A 76 1.91 -16.78 -22.11
N PHE A 77 2.23 -16.68 -20.81
CA PHE A 77 2.59 -17.84 -20.00
C PHE A 77 1.41 -18.81 -19.84
N LEU A 78 0.22 -18.31 -19.56
CA LEU A 78 -0.99 -19.12 -19.41
C LEU A 78 -1.36 -19.83 -20.72
N ALA A 79 -1.28 -19.12 -21.86
CA ALA A 79 -1.57 -19.70 -23.16
C ALA A 79 -0.63 -20.86 -23.51
N LYS A 80 0.67 -20.73 -23.21
CA LYS A 80 1.68 -21.79 -23.45
C LYS A 80 1.53 -22.97 -22.51
N ASN A 81 1.10 -22.73 -21.27
CA ASN A 81 1.04 -23.73 -20.20
C ASN A 81 -0.41 -24.18 -19.89
N LYS A 82 -1.35 -23.99 -20.81
CA LYS A 82 -2.79 -24.27 -20.61
C LYS A 82 -3.11 -25.72 -20.20
N ASN A 83 -2.23 -26.66 -20.56
CA ASN A 83 -2.39 -28.08 -20.28
C ASN A 83 -1.74 -28.52 -18.95
N VAL A 84 -0.98 -27.65 -18.28
CA VAL A 84 -0.32 -27.99 -17.00
C VAL A 84 -1.37 -28.01 -15.88
N PRO A 85 -1.58 -29.15 -15.17
CA PRO A 85 -2.66 -29.28 -14.18
C PRO A 85 -2.63 -28.23 -13.07
N SER A 86 -1.43 -27.88 -12.58
CA SER A 86 -1.25 -26.88 -11.53
C SER A 86 -1.68 -25.48 -11.99
N VAL A 87 -1.32 -25.09 -13.22
CA VAL A 87 -1.69 -23.79 -13.80
C VAL A 87 -3.19 -23.74 -14.07
N LYS A 88 -3.75 -24.82 -14.64
CA LYS A 88 -5.19 -24.95 -14.88
C LYS A 88 -6.01 -24.83 -13.60
N LYS A 89 -5.55 -25.44 -12.51
CA LYS A 89 -6.21 -25.36 -11.20
C LYS A 89 -6.04 -23.98 -10.55
N ALA A 90 -4.84 -23.40 -10.58
CA ALA A 90 -4.56 -22.13 -9.92
C ALA A 90 -5.31 -20.93 -10.55
N PHE A 91 -5.50 -20.95 -11.88
CA PHE A 91 -6.16 -19.88 -12.62
C PHE A 91 -7.56 -20.26 -13.13
N GLU A 92 -8.08 -21.42 -12.73
CA GLU A 92 -9.39 -21.95 -13.14
C GLU A 92 -9.57 -21.94 -14.67
N LEU A 93 -8.54 -22.38 -15.42
CA LEU A 93 -8.53 -22.28 -16.88
C LEU A 93 -9.58 -23.20 -17.53
N LYS A 94 -10.44 -22.60 -18.36
CA LYS A 94 -11.38 -23.27 -19.27
C LYS A 94 -10.69 -23.66 -20.59
N SER A 95 -11.33 -24.57 -21.35
CA SER A 95 -10.87 -24.88 -22.71
C SER A 95 -11.00 -23.64 -23.60
N THR A 96 -10.01 -23.44 -24.46
CA THR A 96 -9.97 -22.35 -25.45
C THR A 96 -9.89 -22.90 -26.87
N ASP A 97 -10.16 -24.18 -27.09
CA ASP A 97 -9.90 -24.86 -28.37
C ASP A 97 -10.93 -24.46 -29.46
N GLU A 98 -12.10 -23.95 -29.06
CA GLU A 98 -13.15 -23.45 -29.96
C GLU A 98 -13.10 -21.93 -30.16
N LEU A 99 -12.20 -21.22 -29.47
CA LEU A 99 -12.09 -19.77 -29.53
C LEU A 99 -11.22 -19.33 -30.71
N SER A 100 -11.58 -18.20 -31.33
CA SER A 100 -10.69 -17.53 -32.27
C SER A 100 -9.38 -17.07 -31.59
N PRO A 101 -8.32 -16.76 -32.37
CA PRO A 101 -7.07 -16.25 -31.81
C PRO A 101 -7.26 -14.96 -30.98
N GLU A 102 -8.18 -14.09 -31.40
CA GLU A 102 -8.48 -12.84 -30.71
C GLU A 102 -9.22 -13.09 -29.39
N GLU A 103 -10.25 -13.94 -29.40
CA GLU A 103 -10.99 -14.34 -28.20
C GLU A 103 -10.09 -15.04 -27.19
N THR A 104 -9.19 -15.90 -27.67
CA THR A 104 -8.20 -16.58 -26.82
C THR A 104 -7.27 -15.57 -26.14
N LYS A 105 -6.78 -14.56 -26.87
CA LYS A 105 -5.94 -13.50 -26.30
C LYS A 105 -6.70 -12.69 -25.25
N ASN A 106 -7.94 -12.30 -25.54
CA ASN A 106 -8.78 -11.54 -24.63
C ASN A 106 -9.11 -12.33 -23.36
N TYR A 107 -9.35 -13.63 -23.48
CA TYR A 107 -9.58 -14.53 -22.35
C TYR A 107 -8.39 -14.54 -21.35
N TYR A 108 -7.16 -14.76 -21.84
CA TYR A 108 -5.98 -14.79 -20.98
C TYR A 108 -5.62 -13.40 -20.41
N ASN A 109 -5.85 -12.33 -21.18
CA ASN A 109 -5.72 -10.96 -20.67
C ASN A 109 -6.71 -10.69 -19.53
N GLY A 110 -7.97 -11.12 -19.67
CA GLY A 110 -8.99 -10.99 -18.63
C GLY A 110 -8.59 -11.71 -17.34
N ILE A 111 -8.04 -12.92 -17.44
CA ILE A 111 -7.51 -13.65 -16.29
C ILE A 111 -6.37 -12.89 -15.62
N ALA A 112 -5.40 -12.39 -16.40
CA ALA A 112 -4.26 -11.66 -15.84
C ALA A 112 -4.69 -10.35 -15.15
N ILE A 113 -5.65 -9.61 -15.72
CA ILE A 113 -6.19 -8.41 -15.08
C ILE A 113 -6.94 -8.79 -13.80
N LYS A 114 -7.80 -9.82 -13.83
CA LYS A 114 -8.53 -10.28 -12.64
C LYS A 114 -7.58 -10.71 -11.53
N SER A 115 -6.53 -11.48 -11.85
CA SER A 115 -5.55 -11.93 -10.86
C SER A 115 -4.77 -10.75 -10.29
N LEU A 116 -4.40 -9.77 -11.12
CA LEU A 116 -3.74 -8.54 -10.66
C LEU A 116 -4.60 -7.77 -9.67
N VAL A 117 -5.88 -7.58 -9.96
CA VAL A 117 -6.83 -6.88 -9.07
C VAL A 117 -6.96 -7.61 -7.73
N ILE A 118 -7.11 -8.94 -7.74
CA ILE A 118 -7.20 -9.75 -6.52
C ILE A 118 -5.89 -9.67 -5.72
N PHE A 119 -4.75 -9.72 -6.40
CA PHE A 119 -3.44 -9.61 -5.76
C PHE A 119 -3.28 -8.24 -5.10
N LEU A 120 -3.56 -7.15 -5.81
CA LEU A 120 -3.48 -5.78 -5.27
C LEU A 120 -4.40 -5.61 -4.08
N LEU A 121 -5.66 -6.07 -4.17
CA LEU A 121 -6.59 -6.04 -3.05
C LEU A 121 -6.02 -6.78 -1.82
N SER A 122 -5.51 -8.00 -2.04
CA SER A 122 -4.91 -8.81 -0.96
C SER A 122 -3.68 -8.14 -0.38
N PHE A 123 -2.85 -7.51 -1.21
CA PHE A 123 -1.68 -6.75 -0.79
C PHE A 123 -2.07 -5.57 0.10
N PHE A 124 -2.98 -4.70 -0.33
CA PHE A 124 -3.37 -3.52 0.45
C PHE A 124 -4.07 -3.89 1.77
N VAL A 125 -4.99 -4.85 1.74
CA VAL A 125 -5.67 -5.34 2.95
C VAL A 125 -4.66 -6.00 3.89
N GLY A 126 -3.85 -6.92 3.37
CA GLY A 126 -2.84 -7.63 4.15
C GLY A 126 -1.81 -6.69 4.75
N TYR A 127 -1.35 -5.69 3.99
CA TYR A 127 -0.39 -4.69 4.44
C TYR A 127 -0.97 -3.83 5.57
N GLY A 128 -2.20 -3.32 5.43
CA GLY A 128 -2.87 -2.54 6.48
C GLY A 128 -3.06 -3.34 7.77
N PHE A 129 -3.53 -4.59 7.66
CA PHE A 129 -3.68 -5.48 8.82
C PHE A 129 -2.35 -5.81 9.47
N ALA A 130 -1.38 -6.29 8.70
CA ALA A 130 -0.07 -6.71 9.20
C ALA A 130 0.68 -5.54 9.85
N GLY A 131 0.73 -4.39 9.19
CA GLY A 131 1.39 -3.19 9.72
C GLY A 131 0.83 -2.79 11.08
N GLY A 132 -0.50 -2.68 11.19
CA GLY A 132 -1.14 -2.28 12.45
C GLY A 132 -0.95 -3.33 13.54
N PHE A 133 -1.10 -4.62 13.20
CA PHE A 133 -0.97 -5.73 14.14
C PHE A 133 0.46 -5.82 14.70
N PHE A 134 1.48 -5.78 13.85
CA PHE A 134 2.87 -5.88 14.30
C PHE A 134 3.30 -4.66 15.11
N THR A 135 2.86 -3.46 14.73
CA THR A 135 3.14 -2.24 15.51
C THR A 135 2.44 -2.29 16.87
N LYS A 136 1.16 -2.70 16.94
CA LYS A 136 0.43 -2.89 18.21
C LYS A 136 1.08 -3.96 19.09
N LYS A 137 1.54 -5.07 18.50
CA LYS A 137 2.27 -6.12 19.22
C LYS A 137 3.58 -5.59 19.80
N ARG A 138 4.37 -4.86 19.02
CA ARG A 138 5.61 -4.23 19.50
C ARG A 138 5.35 -3.20 20.60
N LEU A 139 4.26 -2.42 20.52
CA LEU A 139 3.84 -1.51 21.58
C LEU A 139 3.51 -2.27 22.87
N HIS A 140 2.77 -3.38 22.77
CA HIS A 140 2.41 -4.19 23.92
C HIS A 140 3.64 -4.82 24.58
N ASP A 141 4.56 -5.35 23.77
CA ASP A 141 5.77 -6.03 24.20
C ASP A 141 6.91 -5.07 24.61
N ASN A 142 6.67 -3.75 24.60
CA ASN A 142 7.67 -2.69 24.84
C ASN A 142 8.90 -2.79 23.92
N LYS A 143 8.69 -3.18 22.66
CA LYS A 143 9.71 -3.36 21.60
C LYS A 143 9.62 -2.31 20.49
N LEU A 144 8.96 -1.17 20.74
CA LEU A 144 8.98 -0.06 19.79
C LEU A 144 10.34 0.63 19.81
N GLU A 145 10.85 0.95 18.62
CA GLU A 145 12.08 1.71 18.44
C GLU A 145 11.74 3.19 18.24
N TYR A 146 12.00 4.01 19.25
CA TYR A 146 11.69 5.44 19.28
C TYR A 146 12.80 6.25 18.60
N LYS A 147 12.80 6.26 17.27
CA LYS A 147 13.87 6.86 16.43
C LYS A 147 13.70 8.35 16.15
N TYR A 148 12.65 8.97 16.67
CA TYR A 148 12.35 10.36 16.39
C TYR A 148 12.25 11.14 17.70
N LYS A 149 12.70 12.38 17.66
CA LYS A 149 12.49 13.36 18.71
C LYS A 149 11.68 14.51 18.16
N LEU A 150 10.63 14.88 18.87
CA LEU A 150 9.67 15.89 18.45
C LEU A 150 9.73 17.07 19.42
N ASP A 151 10.01 18.25 18.87
CA ASP A 151 10.11 19.50 19.63
C ASP A 151 8.81 20.29 19.46
N PHE A 152 8.12 20.53 20.57
CA PHE A 152 6.92 21.36 20.59
C PHE A 152 7.27 22.84 20.72
N ASN A 153 6.31 23.70 20.42
CA ASN A 153 6.47 25.15 20.56
C ASN A 153 6.74 25.61 22.01
N GLU A 154 6.47 24.75 23.01
CA GLU A 154 6.62 25.04 24.45
C GLU A 154 7.99 24.62 25.01
N ASP A 155 9.02 24.48 24.16
CA ASP A 155 10.39 24.05 24.49
C ASP A 155 10.48 22.68 25.20
N GLU A 156 9.47 21.83 25.03
CA GLU A 156 9.52 20.43 25.47
C GLU A 156 9.86 19.51 24.28
N SER A 157 10.86 18.66 24.46
CA SER A 157 11.21 17.61 23.49
C SER A 157 10.77 16.24 23.99
N LYS A 158 10.18 15.43 23.11
CA LYS A 158 9.77 14.06 23.42
C LYS A 158 10.34 13.06 22.41
N GLU A 159 10.84 11.94 22.92
CA GLU A 159 11.13 10.77 22.07
C GLU A 159 9.81 10.08 21.68
N ILE A 160 9.63 9.84 20.38
CA ILE A 160 8.39 9.34 19.82
C ILE A 160 8.60 8.15 18.88
N TYR A 161 7.56 7.32 18.79
CA TYR A 161 7.38 6.37 17.70
C TYR A 161 6.35 6.95 16.75
N LEU A 162 6.78 7.30 15.54
CA LEU A 162 5.92 7.84 14.49
C LEU A 162 5.07 6.72 13.88
N LEU A 163 3.75 6.78 14.05
CA LEU A 163 2.82 5.88 13.35
C LEU A 163 2.66 6.30 11.89
N GLY A 164 2.70 7.59 11.65
CA GLY A 164 2.59 8.23 10.34
C GLY A 164 2.20 9.70 10.48
N ASN A 165 2.09 10.37 9.34
CA ASN A 165 1.64 11.74 9.25
C ASN A 165 0.80 11.93 7.99
N ASN A 166 0.04 13.01 7.97
CA ASN A 166 -0.58 13.52 6.76
C ASN A 166 -0.26 15.02 6.63
N SER A 167 -0.93 15.71 5.71
CA SER A 167 -0.72 17.14 5.49
C SER A 167 -1.03 18.04 6.71
N LEU A 168 -1.81 17.55 7.70
CA LEU A 168 -2.31 18.36 8.80
C LEU A 168 -1.91 17.86 10.20
N TYR A 169 -1.67 16.56 10.37
CA TYR A 169 -1.42 15.94 11.67
C TYR A 169 -0.26 14.95 11.65
N TYR A 170 0.40 14.86 12.81
CA TYR A 170 1.26 13.74 13.18
C TYR A 170 0.51 12.77 14.10
N PHE A 171 0.68 11.47 13.86
CA PHE A 171 0.14 10.38 14.67
C PHE A 171 1.31 9.61 15.28
N TYR A 172 1.42 9.55 16.61
CA TYR A 172 2.59 8.96 17.25
C TYR A 172 2.30 8.45 18.68
N PHE A 173 3.25 7.68 19.21
CA PHE A 173 3.33 7.35 20.65
C PHE A 173 4.51 8.10 21.28
N ILE A 174 4.36 8.55 22.51
CA ILE A 174 5.48 9.05 23.32
C ILE A 174 6.12 7.86 24.05
N LYS A 175 7.44 7.86 24.19
CA LYS A 175 8.14 6.82 24.97
C LYS A 175 7.59 6.72 26.39
N GLY A 176 7.18 5.51 26.78
CA GLY A 176 6.55 5.23 28.06
C GLY A 176 5.03 5.50 28.12
N ASP A 177 4.44 6.13 27.10
CA ASP A 177 2.99 6.31 26.98
C ASP A 177 2.43 5.39 25.88
N LYS A 178 1.38 4.63 26.22
CA LYS A 178 0.68 3.75 25.28
C LYS A 178 -0.48 4.45 24.56
N LYS A 179 -0.73 5.71 24.87
CA LYS A 179 -1.77 6.52 24.22
C LYS A 179 -1.24 7.10 22.91
N VAL A 180 -2.06 6.97 21.88
CA VAL A 180 -1.84 7.67 20.61
C VAL A 180 -1.97 9.17 20.86
N LYS A 181 -1.03 9.96 20.33
CA LYS A 181 -1.11 11.41 20.23
C LYS A 181 -1.41 11.79 18.80
N ILE A 182 -2.29 12.77 18.64
CA ILE A 182 -2.64 13.38 17.37
C ILE A 182 -2.39 14.87 17.54
N THR A 183 -1.37 15.38 16.87
CA THR A 183 -0.94 16.79 17.04
C THR A 183 -0.95 17.48 15.68
N PRO A 184 -1.54 18.70 15.57
CA PRO A 184 -1.46 19.49 14.35
C PRO A 184 0.00 19.77 13.98
N LEU A 185 0.33 19.72 12.68
CA LEU A 185 1.68 20.04 12.19
C LEU A 185 2.13 21.45 12.60
N ALA A 186 1.20 22.41 12.65
CA ALA A 186 1.48 23.79 13.04
C ALA A 186 1.96 23.95 14.49
N SER A 187 1.78 22.93 15.35
CA SER A 187 2.20 22.95 16.75
C SER A 187 3.60 22.36 16.97
N ILE A 188 4.26 21.91 15.90
CA ILE A 188 5.52 21.18 15.94
C ILE A 188 6.61 22.06 15.35
N LYS A 189 7.63 22.34 16.15
CA LYS A 189 8.77 23.17 15.78
C LYS A 189 9.76 22.39 14.92
N ASN A 190 10.04 21.14 15.31
CA ASN A 190 11.03 20.30 14.65
C ASN A 190 10.74 18.81 14.85
N LEU A 191 11.15 18.00 13.87
CA LEU A 191 11.20 16.54 13.93
C LEU A 191 12.63 16.10 13.63
N GLU A 192 13.30 15.57 14.63
CA GLU A 192 14.68 15.08 14.55
C GLU A 192 14.69 13.55 14.43
N LEU A 193 15.50 13.02 13.51
CA LEU A 193 15.81 11.59 13.41
C LEU A 193 17.01 11.30 14.34
N THR A 194 16.76 10.66 15.48
CA THR A 194 17.78 10.45 16.52
C THR A 194 18.75 9.31 16.18
N GLU A 195 18.33 8.38 15.32
CA GLU A 195 19.17 7.29 14.81
C GLU A 195 19.12 7.24 13.28
N ASN A 196 20.12 7.82 12.62
CA ASN A 196 20.28 7.73 11.18
C ASN A 196 21.38 6.73 10.81
N LYS A 197 21.00 5.49 10.48
CA LYS A 197 21.96 4.44 10.10
C LYS A 197 22.69 4.68 8.77
N MET A 198 22.28 5.70 8.00
CA MET A 198 22.89 6.04 6.70
C MET A 198 23.90 7.18 6.79
N ILE A 199 23.93 7.93 7.89
CA ILE A 199 24.88 9.01 8.13
C ILE A 199 25.69 8.62 9.38
N PRO A 200 27.02 8.39 9.24
CA PRO A 200 27.87 7.97 10.35
C PRO A 200 28.00 9.04 11.44
#